data_AF-A0A7T7R4T6-F1
#
_entry.id   AF-A0A7T7R4T6-F1
#
_cell.length_a   1.000
_cell.length_b   1.000
_cell.length_c   1.000
_cell.angle_alpha   90.00
_cell.angle_beta   90.00
_cell.angle_gamma   90.00
#
_symmetry.space_group_name_H-M   'P 1'
#
loop_
_entity.id
_entity.type
_entity.pdbx_description
1 polymer ?
#
loop_
_entity_poly.entity_id
_entity_poly.type
_entity_poly.pdbx_seq_one_letter_code
_entity_poly.pdbx_strand_id
1 'polypeptide(L)'
;MFKPIIDVAIAILLHQNNVLVGWREAKQHQGNKHEFPGGKVEEGETPLAACRREIYEEVGIGLHEWHAFDVIVHEYDDVIVKLHLFHAVVPTALLNEIQQPWSWYSREELLNLNFPKANLAIIQRLYWPHQIKISAQLDDLAQLKQDQLLYWRVEGTQQQLTELAKRSVEHLSQLIVNVDIFEQLNLIQQQAISAIHLKQPQLMALKPGDLQIGKRYIAACHDLASMQQAQNIGCDAILLSPVLPTATHPEAVALGWEQFKCWVSQVDIPVFALGGMQAGDLAIAKEQGGYGIAGMRFL
;
A
#
# COMPACT_ATOMS: atom_id res chain seq x y z
N MET A 1 30.34 -20.21 10.52
CA MET A 1 29.47 -21.35 10.18
C MET A 1 28.45 -20.83 9.19
N PHE A 2 28.21 -21.51 8.06
CA PHE A 2 27.25 -21.06 7.05
C PHE A 2 25.83 -21.33 7.55
N LYS A 3 24.98 -20.30 7.67
CA LYS A 3 23.57 -20.48 8.03
C LYS A 3 22.80 -20.88 6.76
N PRO A 4 21.99 -21.96 6.79
CA PRO A 4 21.10 -22.25 5.67
C PRO A 4 20.15 -21.07 5.42
N ILE A 5 19.82 -20.84 4.14
CA ILE A 5 18.82 -19.88 3.72
C ILE A 5 17.54 -20.65 3.42
N ILE A 6 16.43 -20.21 3.97
CA ILE A 6 15.09 -20.72 3.68
C ILE A 6 14.31 -19.62 2.97
N ASP A 7 13.93 -19.88 1.73
CA ASP A 7 13.03 -19.03 0.96
C ASP A 7 11.58 -19.44 1.24
N VAL A 8 10.75 -18.45 1.55
CA VAL A 8 9.31 -18.60 1.81
C VAL A 8 8.58 -17.62 0.91
N ALA A 9 7.58 -18.09 0.17
CA ALA A 9 6.69 -17.26 -0.60
C ALA A 9 5.42 -16.95 0.21
N ILE A 10 5.00 -15.69 0.23
CA ILE A 10 3.80 -15.24 0.95
C ILE A 10 2.92 -14.44 -0.01
N ALA A 11 1.62 -14.75 -0.02
CA ALA A 11 0.64 -13.96 -0.76
C ALA A 11 -0.11 -12.98 0.15
N ILE A 12 -0.21 -11.74 -0.30
CA ILE A 12 -1.15 -10.75 0.20
C ILE A 12 -2.32 -10.72 -0.77
N LEU A 13 -3.37 -11.45 -0.43
CA LEU A 13 -4.59 -11.50 -1.24
C LEU A 13 -5.50 -10.33 -0.85
N LEU A 14 -5.87 -9.54 -1.85
CA LEU A 14 -6.63 -8.31 -1.68
C LEU A 14 -8.02 -8.44 -2.31
N HIS A 15 -9.02 -7.90 -1.65
CA HIS A 15 -10.33 -7.67 -2.25
C HIS A 15 -10.85 -6.34 -1.71
N GLN A 16 -10.94 -5.32 -2.58
CA GLN A 16 -11.20 -3.95 -2.16
C GLN A 16 -10.24 -3.53 -1.02
N ASN A 17 -10.76 -2.98 0.08
CA ASN A 17 -9.93 -2.55 1.22
C ASN A 17 -9.59 -3.67 2.22
N ASN A 18 -9.89 -4.93 1.88
CA ASN A 18 -9.68 -6.08 2.76
C ASN A 18 -8.50 -6.95 2.32
N VAL A 19 -7.94 -7.66 3.30
CA VAL A 19 -6.81 -8.57 3.14
C VAL A 19 -7.20 -9.94 3.70
N LEU A 20 -6.88 -11.01 2.98
CA LEU A 20 -7.15 -12.37 3.44
C LEU A 20 -6.12 -12.79 4.50
N VAL A 21 -6.61 -13.28 5.64
CA VAL A 21 -5.79 -13.72 6.77
C VAL A 21 -6.35 -15.02 7.32
N GLY A 22 -5.46 -15.94 7.67
CA GLY A 22 -5.78 -17.22 8.29
C GLY A 22 -5.40 -17.25 9.78
N TRP A 23 -5.79 -18.31 10.46
CA TRP A 23 -5.42 -18.58 11.84
C TRP A 23 -4.71 -19.92 11.97
N ARG A 24 -3.50 -19.90 12.54
CA ARG A 24 -2.73 -21.10 12.86
C ARG A 24 -3.26 -21.75 14.13
N GLU A 25 -3.71 -22.99 14.03
CA GLU A 25 -4.08 -23.76 15.21
C GLU A 25 -2.87 -24.05 16.10
N ALA A 26 -3.11 -24.27 17.40
CA ALA A 26 -2.09 -24.39 18.44
C ALA A 26 -1.00 -25.45 18.17
N LYS A 27 -1.28 -26.46 17.35
CA LYS A 27 -0.36 -27.57 17.04
C LYS A 27 0.66 -27.26 15.95
N GLN A 28 0.49 -26.17 15.21
CA GLN A 28 1.41 -25.76 14.14
C GLN A 28 2.61 -24.98 14.72
N HIS A 29 3.73 -24.91 13.97
CA HIS A 29 4.91 -24.14 14.37
C HIS A 29 4.53 -22.66 14.62
N GLN A 30 4.80 -22.07 15.79
CA GLN A 30 4.22 -20.77 16.19
C GLN A 30 2.67 -20.69 16.15
N GLY A 31 1.95 -21.74 16.58
CA GLY A 31 0.49 -21.74 16.66
C GLY A 31 -0.13 -20.64 17.53
N ASN A 32 -1.45 -20.46 17.41
CA ASN A 32 -2.24 -19.36 18.01
C ASN A 32 -1.88 -17.97 17.48
N LYS A 33 -1.56 -17.87 16.19
CA LYS A 33 -1.23 -16.62 15.51
C LYS A 33 -1.93 -16.52 14.17
N HIS A 34 -2.16 -15.29 13.73
CA HIS A 34 -2.62 -15.00 12.39
C HIS A 34 -1.49 -15.17 11.38
N GLU A 35 -1.86 -15.53 10.16
CA GLU A 35 -0.90 -15.69 9.06
C GLU A 35 -1.46 -15.23 7.72
N PHE A 36 -0.53 -14.94 6.81
CA PHE A 36 -0.82 -14.80 5.40
C PHE A 36 -0.59 -16.16 4.73
N PRO A 37 -1.38 -16.51 3.70
CA PRO A 37 -1.21 -17.78 3.01
C PRO A 37 0.13 -17.83 2.26
N GLY A 38 0.71 -19.01 2.18
CA GLY A 38 2.03 -19.22 1.59
C GLY A 38 2.87 -20.26 2.30
N GLY A 39 4.02 -20.58 1.70
CA GLY A 39 4.83 -21.70 2.14
C GLY A 39 6.26 -21.64 1.63
N LYS A 40 7.00 -22.72 1.85
CA LYS A 40 8.42 -22.79 1.47
C LYS A 40 8.57 -22.93 -0.04
N VAL A 41 9.59 -22.30 -0.58
CA VAL A 41 9.98 -22.49 -1.98
C VAL A 41 10.66 -23.85 -2.11
N GLU A 42 10.17 -24.71 -3.00
CA GLU A 42 10.72 -26.04 -3.24
C GLU A 42 11.91 -26.02 -4.23
N GLU A 43 12.66 -27.13 -4.28
CA GLU A 43 13.80 -27.25 -5.19
C GLU A 43 13.37 -27.15 -6.66
N GLY A 44 14.02 -26.25 -7.41
CA GLY A 44 13.70 -26.00 -8.82
C GLY A 44 12.51 -25.06 -9.04
N GLU A 45 11.86 -24.57 -7.98
CA GLU A 45 10.71 -23.68 -8.04
C GLU A 45 11.13 -22.19 -7.91
N THR A 46 10.43 -21.29 -8.60
CA THR A 46 10.60 -19.84 -8.36
C THR A 46 9.72 -19.40 -7.19
N PRO A 47 10.06 -18.33 -6.43
CA PRO A 47 9.20 -17.86 -5.34
C PRO A 47 7.76 -17.54 -5.78
N LEU A 48 7.56 -17.01 -6.99
CA LEU A 48 6.21 -16.77 -7.51
C LEU A 48 5.45 -18.07 -7.84
N ALA A 49 6.14 -19.08 -8.38
CA ALA A 49 5.54 -20.39 -8.63
C ALA A 49 5.12 -21.07 -7.32
N ALA A 50 5.99 -21.01 -6.30
CA ALA A 50 5.69 -21.47 -4.94
C ALA A 50 4.45 -20.76 -4.39
N CYS A 51 4.41 -19.43 -4.48
CA CYS A 51 3.26 -18.63 -4.05
C CYS A 51 1.95 -19.13 -4.71
N ARG A 52 1.95 -19.32 -6.03
CA ARG A 52 0.76 -19.78 -6.78
C ARG A 52 0.32 -21.18 -6.36
N ARG A 53 1.26 -22.10 -6.18
CA ARG A 53 1.00 -23.47 -5.71
C ARG A 53 0.37 -23.45 -4.31
N GLU A 54 0.99 -22.75 -3.38
CA GLU A 54 0.52 -22.64 -1.98
C GLU A 54 -0.88 -22.02 -1.91
N ILE A 55 -1.18 -20.97 -2.70
CA ILE A 55 -2.54 -20.41 -2.73
C ILE A 55 -3.57 -21.38 -3.29
N TYR A 56 -3.21 -22.15 -4.31
CA TYR A 56 -4.11 -23.16 -4.84
C TYR A 56 -4.36 -24.29 -3.81
N GLU A 57 -3.32 -24.73 -3.10
CA GLU A 57 -3.39 -25.82 -2.12
C GLU A 57 -4.07 -25.42 -0.80
N GLU A 58 -3.74 -24.25 -0.25
CA GLU A 58 -4.22 -23.80 1.06
C GLU A 58 -5.53 -23.01 0.99
N VAL A 59 -5.69 -22.16 -0.03
CA VAL A 59 -6.84 -21.24 -0.15
C VAL A 59 -7.90 -21.82 -1.09
N GLY A 60 -7.48 -22.61 -2.09
CA GLY A 60 -8.37 -23.27 -3.04
C GLY A 60 -8.68 -22.48 -4.31
N ILE A 61 -7.97 -21.38 -4.59
CA ILE A 61 -8.25 -20.48 -5.72
C ILE A 61 -7.06 -20.33 -6.66
N GLY A 62 -7.35 -20.18 -7.96
CA GLY A 62 -6.35 -19.88 -9.00
C GLY A 62 -6.35 -18.41 -9.40
N LEU A 63 -5.21 -17.73 -9.24
CA LEU A 63 -5.01 -16.32 -9.62
C LEU A 63 -3.91 -16.18 -10.68
N HIS A 64 -4.09 -15.24 -11.62
CA HIS A 64 -3.23 -15.08 -12.78
C HIS A 64 -2.32 -13.84 -12.70
N GLU A 65 -2.89 -12.72 -12.25
CA GLU A 65 -2.19 -11.44 -12.11
C GLU A 65 -1.55 -11.34 -10.73
N TRP A 66 -0.23 -11.16 -10.69
CA TRP A 66 0.57 -11.13 -9.48
C TRP A 66 1.62 -10.03 -9.56
N HIS A 67 1.83 -9.31 -8.47
CA HIS A 67 2.86 -8.28 -8.37
C HIS A 67 3.83 -8.60 -7.25
N ALA A 68 5.13 -8.40 -7.49
CA ALA A 68 6.13 -8.45 -6.44
C ALA A 68 5.91 -7.27 -5.48
N PHE A 69 5.77 -7.56 -4.19
CA PHE A 69 5.41 -6.57 -3.18
C PHE A 69 6.62 -6.14 -2.36
N ASP A 70 7.33 -7.10 -1.77
CA ASP A 70 8.53 -6.86 -0.96
C ASP A 70 9.37 -8.13 -0.79
N VAL A 71 10.59 -7.98 -0.28
CA VAL A 71 11.43 -9.10 0.17
C VAL A 71 11.98 -8.78 1.55
N ILE A 72 11.54 -9.53 2.56
CA ILE A 72 11.95 -9.32 3.95
C ILE A 72 12.90 -10.43 4.39
N VAL A 73 14.06 -10.06 4.90
CA VAL A 73 15.06 -11.00 5.40
C VAL A 73 15.09 -10.95 6.93
N HIS A 74 14.89 -12.09 7.57
CA HIS A 74 15.04 -12.28 9.01
C HIS A 74 16.19 -13.24 9.28
N GLU A 75 17.18 -12.78 10.03
CA GLU A 75 18.29 -13.61 10.48
C GLU A 75 18.04 -14.10 11.90
N TYR A 76 17.92 -15.42 12.05
CA TYR A 76 17.89 -16.12 13.34
C TYR A 76 19.27 -16.71 13.65
N ASP A 77 19.46 -17.25 14.85
CA ASP A 77 20.76 -17.77 15.29
C ASP A 77 21.26 -18.94 14.41
N ASP A 78 20.36 -19.74 13.87
CA ASP A 78 20.63 -20.97 13.12
C ASP A 78 20.25 -20.92 11.64
N VAL A 79 19.40 -19.97 11.21
CA VAL A 79 18.86 -19.90 9.85
C VAL A 79 18.60 -18.46 9.38
N ILE A 80 18.70 -18.22 8.08
CA ILE A 80 18.24 -16.97 7.45
C ILE A 80 16.93 -17.27 6.71
N VAL A 81 15.86 -16.58 7.06
CA VAL A 81 14.56 -16.72 6.41
C VAL A 81 14.33 -15.52 5.48
N LYS A 82 14.11 -15.79 4.20
CA LYS A 82 13.81 -14.79 3.18
C LYS A 82 12.36 -14.92 2.73
N LEU A 83 11.55 -13.93 3.11
CA LEU A 83 10.14 -13.85 2.79
C LEU A 83 9.97 -13.07 1.48
N HIS A 84 9.57 -13.76 0.41
CA HIS A 84 9.20 -13.16 -0.86
C HIS A 84 7.71 -12.88 -0.84
N LEU A 85 7.35 -11.60 -0.83
CA LEU A 85 5.97 -11.16 -0.73
C LEU A 85 5.44 -10.81 -2.11
N PHE A 86 4.29 -11.35 -2.44
CA PHE A 86 3.53 -11.03 -3.64
C PHE A 86 2.15 -10.56 -3.23
N HIS A 87 1.52 -9.68 -4.02
CA HIS A 87 0.10 -9.42 -3.88
C HIS A 87 -0.67 -9.83 -5.14
N ALA A 88 -1.93 -10.17 -4.95
CA ALA A 88 -2.88 -10.43 -6.02
C ALA A 88 -4.28 -10.02 -5.59
N VAL A 89 -5.07 -9.60 -6.57
CA VAL A 89 -6.49 -9.27 -6.37
C VAL A 89 -7.33 -10.52 -6.51
N VAL A 90 -8.22 -10.75 -5.56
CA VAL A 90 -9.23 -11.82 -5.63
C VAL A 90 -10.52 -11.24 -6.22
N PRO A 91 -10.95 -11.69 -7.41
CA PRO A 91 -12.20 -11.23 -8.00
C PRO A 91 -13.40 -11.75 -7.21
N THR A 92 -14.50 -10.98 -7.22
CA THR A 92 -15.74 -11.32 -6.51
C THR A 92 -16.24 -12.73 -6.79
N ALA A 93 -16.05 -13.23 -8.02
CA ALA A 93 -16.48 -14.56 -8.43
C ALA A 93 -15.81 -15.70 -7.65
N LEU A 94 -14.59 -15.51 -7.15
CA LEU A 94 -13.82 -16.54 -6.42
C LEU A 94 -13.99 -16.45 -4.90
N LEU A 95 -14.67 -15.43 -4.37
CA LEU A 95 -14.77 -15.22 -2.92
C LEU A 95 -15.44 -16.39 -2.18
N ASN A 96 -16.40 -17.05 -2.83
CA ASN A 96 -17.11 -18.19 -2.26
C ASN A 96 -16.34 -19.51 -2.37
N GLU A 97 -15.22 -19.53 -3.11
CA GLU A 97 -14.35 -20.71 -3.26
C GLU A 97 -13.27 -20.78 -2.17
N ILE A 98 -13.04 -19.67 -1.47
CA ILE A 98 -12.05 -19.58 -0.40
C ILE A 98 -12.44 -20.49 0.77
N GLN A 99 -11.53 -21.39 1.12
CA GLN A 99 -11.75 -22.38 2.17
C GLN A 99 -11.46 -21.81 3.56
N GLN A 100 -12.08 -22.39 4.60
CA GLN A 100 -11.68 -22.12 5.99
C GLN A 100 -10.25 -22.66 6.22
N PRO A 101 -9.41 -22.02 7.05
CA PRO A 101 -9.72 -21.00 8.07
C PRO A 101 -9.49 -19.55 7.61
N TRP A 102 -9.52 -19.27 6.30
CA TRP A 102 -9.24 -17.94 5.77
C TRP A 102 -10.43 -16.99 5.94
N SER A 103 -10.15 -15.76 6.36
CA SER A 103 -11.15 -14.71 6.55
C SER A 103 -10.65 -13.36 6.07
N TRP A 104 -11.55 -12.51 5.62
CA TRP A 104 -11.25 -11.16 5.16
C TRP A 104 -11.25 -10.19 6.34
N TYR A 105 -10.17 -9.41 6.44
CA TYR A 105 -10.02 -8.35 7.44
C TYR A 105 -9.75 -7.03 6.75
N SER A 106 -10.31 -5.95 7.27
CA SER A 106 -9.92 -4.61 6.89
C SER A 106 -8.47 -4.34 7.28
N ARG A 107 -7.81 -3.43 6.55
CA ARG A 107 -6.43 -2.99 6.85
C ARG A 107 -6.28 -2.41 8.26
N GLU A 108 -7.36 -1.86 8.83
CA GLU A 108 -7.42 -1.35 10.20
C GLU A 108 -7.43 -2.48 11.24
N GLU A 109 -8.22 -3.53 10.99
CA GLU A 109 -8.29 -4.71 11.87
C GLU A 109 -6.93 -5.43 11.95
N LEU A 110 -6.15 -5.46 10.86
CA LEU A 110 -4.82 -6.07 10.83
C LEU A 110 -3.90 -5.57 11.95
N LEU A 111 -4.03 -4.32 12.39
CA LEU A 111 -3.22 -3.72 13.45
C LEU A 111 -3.44 -4.39 14.82
N ASN A 112 -4.61 -5.02 15.02
CA ASN A 112 -5.01 -5.65 16.27
C ASN A 112 -4.88 -7.18 16.24
N LEU A 113 -4.52 -7.76 15.10
CA LEU A 113 -4.36 -9.20 14.95
C LEU A 113 -3.02 -9.69 15.53
N ASN A 114 -3.04 -10.86 16.15
CA ASN A 114 -1.84 -11.49 16.71
C ASN A 114 -0.96 -12.13 15.63
N PHE A 115 -0.18 -11.32 14.92
CA PHE A 115 0.82 -11.79 13.95
C PHE A 115 2.19 -12.06 14.59
N PRO A 116 3.03 -12.92 13.98
CA PRO A 116 4.45 -12.97 14.31
C PRO A 116 5.12 -11.60 14.11
N LYS A 117 6.14 -11.29 14.93
CA LYS A 117 6.92 -10.03 14.80
C LYS A 117 7.49 -9.82 13.40
N ALA A 118 7.83 -10.90 12.71
CA ALA A 118 8.34 -10.90 11.35
C ALA A 118 7.37 -10.26 10.33
N ASN A 119 6.06 -10.28 10.60
CA ASN A 119 5.03 -9.78 9.71
C ASN A 119 4.68 -8.31 9.97
N LEU A 120 5.19 -7.69 11.05
CA LEU A 120 4.86 -6.30 11.40
C LEU A 120 5.17 -5.32 10.26
N ALA A 121 6.27 -5.53 9.55
CA ALA A 121 6.63 -4.72 8.38
C ALA A 121 5.60 -4.85 7.23
N ILE A 122 5.00 -6.03 7.05
CA ILE A 122 3.91 -6.23 6.09
C ILE A 122 2.68 -5.44 6.52
N ILE A 123 2.29 -5.53 7.80
CA ILE A 123 1.10 -4.82 8.32
C ILE A 123 1.26 -3.31 8.17
N GLN A 124 2.42 -2.77 8.53
CA GLN A 124 2.73 -1.35 8.38
C GLN A 124 2.69 -0.88 6.91
N ARG A 125 3.00 -1.78 5.98
CA ARG A 125 2.96 -1.49 4.54
C ARG A 125 1.53 -1.49 4.00
N LEU A 126 0.67 -2.37 4.51
CA LEU A 126 -0.73 -2.48 4.11
C LEU A 126 -1.63 -1.41 4.74
N TYR A 127 -1.31 -0.96 5.94
CA TYR A 127 -2.05 0.10 6.61
C TYR A 127 -1.65 1.48 6.09
N TRP A 128 -2.65 2.28 5.75
CA TRP A 128 -2.51 3.70 5.48
C TRP A 128 -3.32 4.50 6.52
N PRO A 129 -2.78 5.60 7.05
CA PRO A 129 -3.61 6.56 7.76
C PRO A 129 -4.65 7.16 6.82
N HIS A 130 -5.87 7.41 7.30
CA HIS A 130 -7.01 7.78 6.45
C HIS A 130 -7.00 9.24 5.97
N GLN A 131 -6.09 10.06 6.48
CA GLN A 131 -6.02 11.48 6.18
C GLN A 131 -4.62 11.84 5.66
N ILE A 132 -4.59 12.39 4.45
CA ILE A 132 -3.37 12.90 3.84
C ILE A 132 -3.50 14.42 3.71
N LYS A 133 -2.73 15.17 4.52
CA LYS A 133 -2.60 16.61 4.36
C LYS A 133 -1.75 16.89 3.12
N ILE A 134 -2.15 17.88 2.32
CA ILE A 134 -1.35 18.37 1.18
C ILE A 134 -0.86 19.77 1.50
N SER A 135 0.45 19.98 1.50
CA SER A 135 1.03 21.30 1.79
C SER A 135 2.34 21.52 1.03
N ALA A 136 2.68 22.78 0.80
CA ALA A 136 4.01 23.19 0.36
C ALA A 136 4.94 23.51 1.55
N GLN A 137 4.39 23.61 2.76
CA GLN A 137 5.15 23.94 3.98
C GLN A 137 5.58 22.65 4.67
N LEU A 138 6.89 22.41 4.70
CA LEU A 138 7.45 21.20 5.33
C LEU A 138 7.29 21.22 6.86
N ASP A 139 7.19 22.40 7.47
CA ASP A 139 7.00 22.55 8.92
C ASP A 139 5.63 22.05 9.41
N ASP A 140 4.68 21.81 8.51
CA ASP A 140 3.40 21.17 8.84
C ASP A 140 3.60 19.75 9.40
N LEU A 141 4.74 19.09 9.12
CA LEU A 141 5.10 17.79 9.72
C LEU A 141 5.05 17.82 11.24
N ALA A 142 5.48 18.92 11.87
CA ALA A 142 5.52 19.02 13.33
C ALA A 142 4.12 19.13 13.97
N GLN A 143 3.09 19.39 13.17
CA GLN A 143 1.71 19.55 13.61
C GLN A 143 0.83 18.34 13.26
N LEU A 144 1.36 17.35 12.53
CA LEU A 144 0.61 16.16 12.17
C LEU A 144 0.30 15.32 13.40
N LYS A 145 -0.90 14.77 13.43
CA LYS A 145 -1.23 13.67 14.33
C LYS A 145 -0.58 12.38 13.84
N GLN A 146 -0.41 11.40 14.72
CA GLN A 146 0.23 10.12 14.38
C GLN A 146 -0.52 9.34 13.29
N ASP A 147 -1.82 9.57 13.14
CA ASP A 147 -2.72 8.98 12.15
C ASP A 147 -2.89 9.84 10.90
N GLN A 148 -1.91 10.70 10.59
CA GLN A 148 -1.90 11.54 9.39
C GLN A 148 -0.60 11.38 8.62
N LEU A 149 -0.69 11.57 7.30
CA LEU A 149 0.46 11.74 6.42
C LEU A 149 0.46 13.15 5.84
N LEU A 150 1.65 13.65 5.48
CA LEU A 150 1.80 14.87 4.69
C LEU A 150 2.32 14.50 3.30
N TYR A 151 1.54 14.84 2.27
CA TYR A 151 2.07 14.98 0.93
C TYR A 151 2.65 16.38 0.75
N TRP A 152 3.98 16.45 0.75
CA TRP A 152 4.71 17.68 0.54
C TRP A 152 4.82 17.98 -0.96
N ARG A 153 3.95 18.87 -1.42
CA ARG A 153 3.74 19.17 -2.84
C ARG A 153 4.54 20.40 -3.23
N VAL A 154 5.76 20.15 -3.71
CA VAL A 154 6.71 21.16 -4.20
C VAL A 154 7.46 20.66 -5.44
N GLU A 155 8.18 21.54 -6.12
CA GLU A 155 8.98 21.20 -7.30
C GLU A 155 10.36 20.60 -6.96
N GLY A 156 10.81 20.66 -5.70
CA GLY A 156 12.07 20.04 -5.26
C GLY A 156 13.32 20.86 -5.57
N THR A 157 13.30 22.17 -5.30
CA THR A 157 14.48 23.03 -5.48
C THR A 157 15.62 22.62 -4.54
N GLN A 158 16.86 23.02 -4.85
CA GLN A 158 18.02 22.70 -4.00
C GLN A 158 17.85 23.19 -2.55
N GLN A 159 17.19 24.33 -2.35
CA GLN A 159 16.86 24.83 -1.01
C GLN A 159 15.90 23.88 -0.29
N GLN A 160 14.84 23.43 -0.97
CA GLN A 160 13.86 22.49 -0.43
C GLN A 160 14.51 21.16 -0.04
N LEU A 161 15.39 20.61 -0.88
CA LEU A 161 16.12 19.39 -0.56
C LEU A 161 17.03 19.56 0.66
N THR A 162 17.65 20.73 0.80
CA THR A 162 18.48 21.07 1.97
C THR A 162 17.64 21.19 3.24
N GLU A 163 16.42 21.71 3.16
CA GLU A 163 15.47 21.77 4.28
C GLU A 163 14.97 20.38 4.68
N LEU A 164 14.68 19.53 3.70
CA LEU A 164 14.30 18.13 3.91
C LEU A 164 15.43 17.35 4.58
N ALA A 165 16.69 17.60 4.18
CA ALA A 165 17.84 16.93 4.76
C ALA A 165 18.08 17.20 6.25
N LYS A 166 17.46 18.26 6.79
CA LYS A 166 17.53 18.59 8.22
C LYS A 166 16.48 17.87 9.06
N ARG A 167 15.55 17.12 8.44
CA ARG A 167 14.46 16.44 9.16
C ARG A 167 14.92 15.09 9.71
N SER A 168 14.37 14.72 10.86
CA SER A 168 14.60 13.41 11.49
C SER A 168 13.90 12.29 10.73
N VAL A 169 14.39 11.06 10.87
CA VAL A 169 13.80 9.84 10.30
C VAL A 169 12.33 9.68 10.70
N GLU A 170 11.98 10.02 11.95
CA GLU A 170 10.61 9.98 12.45
C GLU A 170 9.68 10.89 11.63
N HIS A 171 10.07 12.14 11.38
CA HIS A 171 9.27 13.04 10.55
C HIS A 171 9.16 12.57 9.09
N LEU A 172 10.23 11.97 8.55
CA LEU A 172 10.20 11.42 7.18
C LEU A 172 9.22 10.24 7.04
N SER A 173 8.98 9.49 8.12
CA SER A 173 8.05 8.34 8.12
C SER A 173 6.58 8.71 7.90
N GLN A 174 6.22 9.99 8.04
CA GLN A 174 4.89 10.53 7.72
C GLN A 174 4.85 11.30 6.39
N LEU A 175 5.97 11.39 5.69
CA LEU A 175 6.12 12.24 4.51
C LEU A 175 5.93 11.44 3.22
N ILE A 176 5.12 11.98 2.32
CA ILE A 176 4.97 11.58 0.93
C ILE A 176 5.65 12.63 0.06
N VAL A 177 6.51 12.21 -0.86
CA VAL A 177 7.22 13.11 -1.81
C VAL A 177 7.05 12.60 -3.23
N ASN A 178 7.14 13.49 -4.23
CA ASN A 178 7.13 13.06 -5.62
C ASN A 178 8.39 12.25 -5.98
N VAL A 179 8.27 11.34 -6.96
CA VAL A 179 9.39 10.51 -7.45
C VAL A 179 10.64 11.33 -7.81
N ASP A 180 10.47 12.51 -8.44
CA ASP A 180 11.60 13.36 -8.81
C ASP A 180 12.40 13.87 -7.59
N ILE A 181 11.73 14.07 -6.45
CA ILE A 181 12.36 14.43 -5.18
C ILE A 181 13.00 13.19 -4.55
N PHE A 182 12.28 12.07 -4.55
CA PHE A 182 12.74 10.82 -3.96
C PHE A 182 14.07 10.34 -4.54
N GLU A 183 14.25 10.43 -5.87
CA GLU A 183 15.47 10.04 -6.57
C GLU A 183 16.70 10.87 -6.18
N GLN A 184 16.49 12.08 -5.66
CA GLN A 184 17.56 12.97 -5.21
C GLN A 184 17.96 12.75 -3.73
N LEU A 185 17.20 11.91 -3.00
CA LEU A 185 17.47 11.63 -1.58
C LEU A 185 18.59 10.61 -1.41
N ASN A 186 19.28 10.69 -0.28
CA ASN A 186 20.22 9.64 0.10
C ASN A 186 19.49 8.37 0.58
N LEU A 187 20.22 7.25 0.68
CA LEU A 187 19.65 5.95 1.02
C LEU A 187 18.89 5.94 2.36
N ILE A 188 19.40 6.62 3.39
CA ILE A 188 18.77 6.67 4.72
C ILE A 188 17.42 7.40 4.62
N GLN A 189 17.39 8.52 3.89
CA GLN A 189 16.16 9.28 3.65
C GLN A 189 15.16 8.49 2.82
N GLN A 190 15.61 7.85 1.73
CA GLN A 190 14.75 7.00 0.90
C GLN A 190 14.14 5.86 1.71
N GLN A 191 14.85 5.30 2.68
CA GLN A 191 14.33 4.27 3.61
C GLN A 191 13.32 4.84 4.61
N ALA A 192 13.47 6.10 5.00
CA ALA A 192 12.62 6.75 5.99
C ALA A 192 11.32 7.34 5.41
N ILE A 193 11.30 7.73 4.13
CA ILE A 193 10.11 8.30 3.49
C ILE A 193 8.94 7.30 3.50
N SER A 194 7.75 7.80 3.84
CA SER A 194 6.51 7.02 3.95
C SER A 194 6.05 6.43 2.61
N ALA A 195 5.98 7.27 1.57
CA ALA A 195 5.57 6.85 0.23
C ALA A 195 6.09 7.80 -0.87
N ILE A 196 6.14 7.26 -2.07
CA ILE A 196 6.53 7.94 -3.31
C ILE A 196 5.26 8.29 -4.08
N HIS A 197 5.10 9.55 -4.44
CA HIS A 197 3.98 10.03 -5.21
C HIS A 197 4.31 10.08 -6.71
N LEU A 198 3.41 9.55 -7.54
CA LEU A 198 3.46 9.66 -9.00
C LEU A 198 2.37 10.62 -9.49
N LYS A 199 2.74 11.64 -10.27
CA LYS A 199 1.78 12.44 -11.03
C LYS A 199 1.19 11.57 -12.15
N GLN A 200 -0.03 11.84 -12.62
CA GLN A 200 -0.66 11.05 -13.69
C GLN A 200 0.25 10.86 -14.93
N PRO A 201 0.96 11.88 -15.46
CA PRO A 201 1.87 11.67 -16.59
C PRO A 201 3.04 10.73 -16.28
N GLN A 202 3.59 10.78 -15.06
CA GLN A 202 4.66 9.86 -14.62
C GLN A 202 4.11 8.43 -14.51
N LEU A 203 2.93 8.28 -13.91
CA LEU A 203 2.23 7.00 -13.80
C LEU A 203 2.00 6.34 -15.18
N MET A 204 1.47 7.11 -16.14
CA MET A 204 1.11 6.57 -17.45
C MET A 204 2.31 6.17 -18.31
N ALA A 205 3.52 6.61 -17.95
CA ALA A 205 4.76 6.25 -18.64
C ALA A 205 5.37 4.92 -18.14
N LEU A 206 4.93 4.42 -16.98
CA LEU A 206 5.49 3.23 -16.33
C LEU A 206 4.78 1.95 -16.77
N LYS A 207 5.45 0.82 -16.60
CA LYS A 207 4.98 -0.54 -16.89
C LYS A 207 5.07 -1.43 -15.66
N PRO A 208 4.34 -2.56 -15.63
CA PRO A 208 4.49 -3.54 -14.57
C PRO A 208 5.95 -3.98 -14.42
N GLY A 209 6.48 -3.88 -13.19
CA GLY A 209 7.88 -4.19 -12.87
C GLY A 209 8.82 -2.98 -12.83
N ASP A 210 8.40 -1.79 -13.26
CA ASP A 210 9.23 -0.57 -13.19
C ASP A 210 9.33 0.02 -11.77
N LEU A 211 8.37 -0.28 -10.88
CA LEU A 211 8.37 0.22 -9.50
C LEU A 211 9.42 -0.47 -8.64
N GLN A 212 10.03 0.29 -7.73
CA GLN A 212 11.01 -0.26 -6.79
C GLN A 212 10.32 -1.13 -5.72
N ILE A 213 10.70 -2.41 -5.67
CA ILE A 213 10.26 -3.35 -4.64
C ILE A 213 10.63 -2.80 -3.24
N GLY A 214 9.73 -2.96 -2.27
CA GLY A 214 9.96 -2.47 -0.91
C GLY A 214 9.75 -0.96 -0.74
N LYS A 215 9.24 -0.24 -1.75
CA LYS A 215 8.76 1.17 -1.61
C LYS A 215 7.26 1.31 -1.82
N ARG A 216 6.61 2.17 -1.04
CA ARG A 216 5.18 2.45 -1.19
C ARG A 216 4.96 3.50 -2.27
N TYR A 217 4.04 3.26 -3.19
CA TYR A 217 3.67 4.20 -4.24
C TYR A 217 2.21 4.64 -4.12
N ILE A 218 1.97 5.93 -4.29
CA ILE A 218 0.63 6.52 -4.38
C ILE A 218 0.53 7.39 -5.63
N ALA A 219 -0.48 7.16 -6.47
CA ALA A 219 -0.59 7.85 -7.75
C ALA A 219 -1.75 8.84 -7.79
N ALA A 220 -1.51 10.04 -8.33
CA ALA A 220 -2.58 10.96 -8.70
C ALA A 220 -3.30 10.45 -9.95
N CYS A 221 -4.61 10.25 -9.83
CA CYS A 221 -5.48 9.81 -10.91
C CYS A 221 -6.65 10.78 -11.09
N HIS A 222 -7.04 11.01 -12.34
CA HIS A 222 -8.13 11.91 -12.73
C HIS A 222 -9.22 11.22 -13.56
N ASP A 223 -9.03 9.94 -13.88
CA ASP A 223 -9.94 9.12 -14.69
C ASP A 223 -9.80 7.63 -14.32
N LEU A 224 -10.76 6.81 -14.76
CA LEU A 224 -10.73 5.37 -14.50
C LEU A 224 -9.53 4.66 -15.12
N ALA A 225 -9.04 5.15 -16.27
CA ALA A 225 -7.90 4.54 -16.97
C ALA A 225 -6.59 4.68 -16.16
N SER A 226 -6.35 5.84 -15.59
CA SER A 226 -5.21 6.08 -14.69
C SER A 226 -5.34 5.28 -13.39
N MET A 227 -6.54 5.13 -12.84
CA MET A 227 -6.77 4.25 -11.67
C MET A 227 -6.40 2.79 -11.97
N GLN A 228 -6.88 2.25 -13.10
CA GLN A 228 -6.56 0.90 -13.53
C GLN A 228 -5.06 0.73 -13.83
N GLN A 229 -4.42 1.73 -14.42
CA GLN A 229 -2.98 1.73 -14.65
C GLN A 229 -2.20 1.69 -13.34
N ALA A 230 -2.60 2.50 -12.33
CA ALA A 230 -1.97 2.51 -11.01
C ALA A 230 -2.01 1.12 -10.36
N GLN A 231 -3.16 0.46 -10.39
CA GLN A 231 -3.28 -0.93 -9.92
C GLN A 231 -2.40 -1.87 -10.74
N ASN A 232 -2.47 -1.79 -12.07
CA ASN A 232 -1.76 -2.70 -12.98
C ASN A 232 -0.23 -2.63 -12.83
N ILE A 233 0.35 -1.46 -12.52
CA ILE A 233 1.79 -1.36 -12.29
C ILE A 233 2.21 -1.67 -10.85
N GLY A 234 1.23 -1.85 -9.94
CA GLY A 234 1.46 -2.22 -8.54
C GLY A 234 1.58 -1.04 -7.57
N CYS A 235 0.94 0.10 -7.83
CA CYS A 235 0.82 1.15 -6.81
C CYS A 235 0.01 0.66 -5.60
N ASP A 236 0.38 1.15 -4.40
CA ASP A 236 -0.26 0.76 -3.15
C ASP A 236 -1.51 1.60 -2.82
N ALA A 237 -1.67 2.78 -3.43
CA ALA A 237 -2.81 3.66 -3.24
C ALA A 237 -3.00 4.64 -4.41
N ILE A 238 -4.18 5.27 -4.45
CA ILE A 238 -4.55 6.30 -5.43
C ILE A 238 -5.03 7.56 -4.72
N LEU A 239 -4.64 8.74 -5.21
CA LEU A 239 -5.32 10.02 -4.96
C LEU A 239 -6.26 10.30 -6.14
N LEU A 240 -7.57 10.17 -5.95
CA LEU A 240 -8.56 10.41 -7.01
C LEU A 240 -9.11 11.84 -6.91
N SER A 241 -8.94 12.65 -7.95
CA SER A 241 -9.36 14.05 -7.93
C SER A 241 -9.78 14.62 -9.29
N PRO A 242 -10.58 15.71 -9.32
CA PRO A 242 -11.31 16.29 -8.20
C PRO A 242 -12.63 15.54 -7.92
N VAL A 243 -12.87 15.15 -6.66
CA VAL A 243 -14.15 14.54 -6.25
C VAL A 243 -15.25 15.58 -6.09
N LEU A 244 -14.95 16.69 -5.42
CA LEU A 244 -15.84 17.83 -5.26
C LEU A 244 -15.22 19.11 -5.88
N PRO A 245 -16.02 20.15 -6.16
CA PRO A 245 -15.50 21.44 -6.64
C PRO A 245 -14.40 21.98 -5.73
N THR A 246 -13.32 22.50 -6.32
CA THR A 246 -12.15 22.96 -5.58
C THR A 246 -11.65 24.31 -6.08
N ALA A 247 -11.22 25.18 -5.15
CA ALA A 247 -10.66 26.48 -5.49
C ALA A 247 -9.30 26.38 -6.20
N THR A 248 -8.59 25.24 -6.10
CA THR A 248 -7.28 25.04 -6.76
C THR A 248 -7.42 24.85 -8.26
N HIS A 249 -8.53 24.26 -8.72
CA HIS A 249 -8.83 23.98 -10.13
C HIS A 249 -10.33 24.23 -10.38
N PRO A 250 -10.77 25.50 -10.42
CA PRO A 250 -12.19 25.85 -10.46
C PRO A 250 -12.88 25.46 -11.78
N GLU A 251 -12.11 25.28 -12.85
CA GLU A 251 -12.63 24.89 -14.17
C GLU A 251 -12.75 23.37 -14.35
N ALA A 252 -12.19 22.58 -13.44
CA ALA A 252 -12.27 21.13 -13.52
C ALA A 252 -13.67 20.65 -13.13
N VAL A 253 -14.27 19.80 -13.97
CA VAL A 253 -15.54 19.15 -13.67
C VAL A 253 -15.32 18.16 -12.52
N ALA A 254 -16.01 18.38 -11.41
CA ALA A 254 -15.95 17.48 -10.26
C ALA A 254 -16.65 16.15 -10.57
N LEU A 255 -16.07 15.06 -10.05
CA LEU A 255 -16.57 13.70 -10.25
C LEU A 255 -17.93 13.47 -9.57
N GLY A 256 -18.09 13.98 -8.35
CA GLY A 256 -19.23 13.70 -7.48
C GLY A 256 -19.14 12.32 -6.81
N TRP A 257 -19.88 12.15 -5.70
CA TRP A 257 -19.83 10.93 -4.88
C TRP A 257 -20.38 9.69 -5.60
N GLU A 258 -21.40 9.84 -6.45
CA GLU A 258 -21.99 8.72 -7.19
C GLU A 258 -20.99 8.10 -8.16
N GLN A 259 -20.33 8.94 -8.98
CA GLN A 259 -19.32 8.47 -9.92
C GLN A 259 -18.04 8.02 -9.19
N PHE A 260 -17.67 8.67 -8.09
CA PHE A 260 -16.59 8.21 -7.21
C PHE A 260 -16.83 6.78 -6.74
N LYS A 261 -18.01 6.46 -6.18
CA LYS A 261 -18.37 5.11 -5.75
C LYS A 261 -18.26 4.09 -6.89
N CYS A 262 -18.77 4.47 -8.07
CA CYS A 262 -18.70 3.63 -9.25
C CYS A 262 -17.24 3.30 -9.62
N TRP A 263 -16.35 4.29 -9.66
CA TRP A 263 -14.95 4.07 -10.04
C TRP A 263 -14.13 3.36 -8.97
N VAL A 264 -14.34 3.67 -7.69
CA VAL A 264 -13.63 2.99 -6.60
C VAL A 264 -13.94 1.50 -6.60
N SER A 265 -15.16 1.08 -6.97
CA SER A 265 -15.50 -0.35 -7.09
C SER A 265 -14.77 -1.10 -8.22
N GLN A 266 -14.05 -0.39 -9.10
CA GLN A 266 -13.32 -0.97 -10.23
C GLN A 266 -11.83 -1.19 -9.92
N VAL A 267 -11.38 -0.85 -8.71
CA VAL A 267 -10.00 -1.06 -8.24
C VAL A 267 -10.02 -1.62 -6.82
N ASP A 268 -8.96 -2.35 -6.48
CA ASP A 268 -8.80 -3.08 -5.22
C ASP A 268 -7.66 -2.53 -4.36
N ILE A 269 -7.10 -1.38 -4.76
CA ILE A 269 -6.12 -0.64 -3.97
C ILE A 269 -6.78 0.57 -3.28
N PRO A 270 -6.32 0.96 -2.08
CA PRO A 270 -6.81 2.13 -1.35
C PRO A 270 -6.99 3.38 -2.22
N VAL A 271 -8.21 3.92 -2.29
CA VAL A 271 -8.50 5.18 -2.98
C VAL A 271 -8.78 6.30 -1.97
N PHE A 272 -7.99 7.36 -2.02
CA PHE A 272 -8.20 8.57 -1.26
C PHE A 272 -8.95 9.61 -2.11
N ALA A 273 -10.10 10.05 -1.62
CA ALA A 273 -10.83 11.13 -2.24
C ALA A 273 -10.06 12.45 -2.10
N LEU A 274 -9.87 13.18 -3.19
CA LEU A 274 -9.13 14.44 -3.23
C LEU A 274 -9.88 15.48 -4.08
N GLY A 275 -9.78 16.75 -3.69
CA GLY A 275 -10.41 17.88 -4.37
C GLY A 275 -11.73 18.25 -3.72
N GLY A 276 -11.77 19.43 -3.09
CA GLY A 276 -12.94 19.95 -2.37
C GLY A 276 -13.21 19.31 -1.00
N MET A 277 -12.37 18.37 -0.57
CA MET A 277 -12.52 17.61 0.68
C MET A 277 -12.38 18.46 1.95
N GLN A 278 -13.19 18.13 2.94
CA GLN A 278 -13.16 18.60 4.33
C GLN A 278 -12.97 17.40 5.28
N ALA A 279 -12.53 17.66 6.52
CA ALA A 279 -12.28 16.59 7.50
C ALA A 279 -13.53 15.73 7.77
N GLY A 280 -14.73 16.34 7.73
CA GLY A 280 -16.01 15.64 7.90
C GLY A 280 -16.38 14.70 6.76
N ASP A 281 -15.74 14.81 5.59
CA ASP A 281 -16.07 13.98 4.42
C ASP A 281 -15.49 12.56 4.50
N LEU A 282 -14.65 12.27 5.51
CA LEU A 282 -14.04 10.94 5.67
C LEU A 282 -15.10 9.83 5.79
N ALA A 283 -16.15 10.07 6.56
CA ALA A 283 -17.23 9.08 6.72
C ALA A 283 -17.93 8.81 5.39
N ILE A 284 -18.18 9.87 4.61
CA ILE A 284 -18.80 9.77 3.28
C ILE A 284 -17.88 9.01 2.33
N ALA A 285 -16.58 9.36 2.28
CA ALA A 285 -15.61 8.68 1.44
C ALA A 285 -15.58 7.17 1.73
N LYS A 286 -15.56 6.77 3.01
CA LYS A 286 -15.62 5.34 3.42
C LYS A 286 -16.93 4.67 3.02
N GLU A 287 -18.08 5.32 3.20
CA GLU A 287 -19.39 4.80 2.78
C GLU A 287 -19.47 4.59 1.26
N GLN A 288 -18.79 5.43 0.48
CA GLN A 288 -18.69 5.30 -0.98
C GLN A 288 -17.59 4.30 -1.42
N GLY A 289 -16.96 3.56 -0.51
CA GLY A 289 -15.93 2.56 -0.78
C GLY A 289 -14.49 3.09 -0.81
N GLY A 290 -14.30 4.41 -0.69
CA GLY A 290 -13.00 5.03 -0.55
C GLY A 290 -12.30 4.60 0.74
N TYR A 291 -10.97 4.66 0.74
CA TYR A 291 -10.17 4.33 1.91
C TYR A 291 -9.96 5.52 2.85
N GLY A 292 -9.85 6.73 2.29
CA GLY A 292 -9.56 7.94 3.06
C GLY A 292 -9.77 9.23 2.26
N ILE A 293 -9.27 10.34 2.80
CA ILE A 293 -9.36 11.67 2.19
C ILE A 293 -7.99 12.34 2.12
N ALA A 294 -7.78 13.16 1.09
CA ALA A 294 -6.61 14.00 0.90
C ALA A 294 -7.00 15.46 0.58
N GLY A 295 -6.21 16.43 1.05
CA GLY A 295 -6.62 17.83 0.97
C GLY A 295 -5.72 18.82 1.71
N MET A 296 -5.85 20.09 1.37
CA MET A 296 -5.00 21.17 1.92
C MET A 296 -5.51 21.76 3.23
N ARG A 297 -6.81 21.62 3.51
CA ARG A 297 -7.49 22.30 4.64
C ARG A 297 -7.70 21.40 5.86
N PHE A 298 -6.93 20.32 5.99
CA PHE A 298 -6.99 19.45 7.15
C PHE A 298 -6.01 19.93 8.23
N LEU A 299 -6.55 20.20 9.42
CA LEU A 299 -5.88 20.27 10.73
C LEU A 299 -6.87 19.70 11.78
#